data_AF-A0A3P1W298-F1
#
_entry.id   AF-A0A3P1W298-F1
#
_cell.length_a   1.000
_cell.length_b   1.000
_cell.length_c   1.000
_cell.angle_alpha   90.00
_cell.angle_beta   90.00
_cell.angle_gamma   90.00
#
_symmetry.space_group_name_H-M   'P 1'
#
loop_
_entity.id
_entity.type
_entity.pdbx_description
1 polymer ?
#
loop_
_entity_poly.entity_id
_entity_poly.type
_entity_poly.pdbx_seq_one_letter_code
_entity_poly.pdbx_strand_id
1 'polypeptide(L)'
;MKKFKIKTRPEKSEDCIGNGKAGIFVSNEMKKLIKEAYEIFFYDLNGKLSVCTPCCVSSENVKKLLEIPVNRLSRELIWEYLDAVHYDETGFEIKHFLPKILEFTAQNENIRMDVSLNLDKCYFEKKNVWSKNELDFMYRFSKQLISDFLDINPDT
;
A
#
# COMPACT_ATOMS: atom_id res chain seq x y z
N MET A 1 -36.37 -16.79 -41.09
CA MET A 1 -35.27 -17.04 -40.12
C MET A 1 -35.45 -16.10 -38.94
N LYS A 2 -35.64 -16.63 -37.71
CA LYS A 2 -35.79 -15.82 -36.49
C LYS A 2 -34.41 -15.27 -36.10
N LYS A 3 -34.27 -13.94 -36.03
CA LYS A 3 -33.06 -13.29 -35.49
C LYS A 3 -33.06 -13.44 -33.97
N PHE A 4 -32.11 -14.18 -33.42
CA PHE A 4 -31.83 -14.19 -31.98
C PHE A 4 -31.07 -12.92 -31.63
N LYS A 5 -31.62 -12.09 -30.73
CA LYS A 5 -30.87 -11.00 -30.10
C LYS A 5 -30.00 -11.61 -29.01
N ILE A 6 -28.69 -11.67 -29.26
CA ILE A 6 -27.70 -11.97 -28.22
C ILE A 6 -27.73 -10.77 -27.26
N LYS A 7 -28.13 -10.98 -26.01
CA LYS A 7 -27.96 -9.98 -24.96
C LYS A 7 -26.49 -9.95 -24.60
N THR A 8 -25.75 -9.00 -25.15
CA THR A 8 -24.44 -8.65 -24.60
C THR A 8 -24.61 -8.07 -23.20
N ARG A 9 -23.66 -8.39 -22.32
CA ARG A 9 -23.55 -7.78 -20.99
C ARG A 9 -23.63 -6.26 -21.15
N PRO A 10 -24.43 -5.54 -20.36
CA PRO A 10 -24.39 -4.09 -20.39
C PRO A 10 -22.94 -3.67 -20.13
N GLU A 11 -22.40 -2.79 -20.97
CA GLU A 11 -21.17 -2.09 -20.67
C GLU A 11 -21.32 -1.51 -19.26
N LYS A 12 -20.31 -1.75 -18.41
CA LYS A 12 -20.32 -1.22 -17.04
C LYS A 12 -20.68 0.25 -17.14
N SER A 13 -21.80 0.64 -16.54
CA SER A 13 -22.14 2.03 -16.32
C SER A 13 -20.92 2.71 -15.72
N GLU A 14 -20.47 3.79 -16.35
CA GLU A 14 -19.42 4.68 -15.85
C GLU A 14 -19.85 5.46 -14.60
N ASP A 15 -20.81 4.92 -13.84
CA ASP A 15 -21.29 5.43 -12.55
C ASP A 15 -20.70 4.58 -11.42
N CYS A 16 -19.38 4.65 -11.26
CA CYS A 16 -18.71 4.38 -10.00
C CYS A 16 -17.62 5.45 -9.73
N ILE A 17 -17.83 6.68 -10.21
CA ILE A 17 -17.16 7.84 -9.59
C ILE A 17 -18.14 8.34 -8.54
N GLY A 18 -18.18 7.62 -7.41
CA GLY A 18 -18.72 8.18 -6.19
C GLY A 18 -17.88 9.39 -5.84
N ASN A 19 -18.37 10.58 -6.21
CA ASN A 19 -17.99 11.84 -5.58
C ASN A 19 -18.47 11.79 -4.13
N GLY A 20 -17.75 11.02 -3.33
CA GLY A 20 -17.88 10.89 -1.91
C GLY A 20 -16.48 10.90 -1.34
N LYS A 21 -15.88 12.09 -1.22
CA LYS A 21 -14.88 12.31 -0.17
C LYS A 21 -15.62 12.21 1.17
N ALA A 22 -16.07 11.01 1.54
CA ALA A 22 -16.06 10.61 2.93
C ALA A 22 -14.57 10.48 3.24
N GLY A 23 -13.95 11.58 3.68
CA GLY A 23 -12.57 11.52 4.14
C GLY A 23 -12.53 10.42 5.19
N ILE A 24 -11.79 9.34 4.90
CA ILE A 24 -11.69 8.23 5.84
C ILE A 24 -11.16 8.82 7.13
N PHE A 25 -11.99 8.73 8.16
CA PHE A 25 -11.62 9.21 9.48
C PHE A 25 -10.62 8.22 10.04
N VAL A 26 -9.35 8.47 9.76
CA VAL A 26 -8.25 7.77 10.41
C VAL A 26 -8.33 8.12 11.89
N SER A 27 -8.56 7.12 12.75
CA SER A 27 -8.70 7.32 14.18
C SER A 27 -7.46 7.98 14.77
N ASN A 28 -7.60 8.65 15.92
CA ASN A 28 -6.43 9.23 16.59
C ASN A 28 -5.42 8.16 16.99
N GLU A 29 -5.88 6.93 17.26
CA GLU A 29 -4.99 5.82 17.57
C GLU A 29 -4.23 5.36 16.33
N MET A 30 -4.90 5.23 15.19
CA MET A 30 -4.24 4.94 13.91
C MET A 30 -3.22 6.02 13.53
N LYS A 31 -3.51 7.30 13.77
CA LYS A 31 -2.52 8.38 13.55
C LYS A 31 -1.26 8.22 14.40
N LYS A 32 -1.37 7.76 15.64
CA LYS A 32 -0.20 7.48 16.50
C LYS A 32 0.61 6.30 15.94
N LEU A 33 -0.07 5.23 15.53
CA LEU A 33 0.57 4.06 14.93
C LEU A 33 1.29 4.39 13.64
N ILE A 34 0.70 5.24 12.78
CA ILE A 34 1.38 5.71 11.56
C ILE A 34 2.66 6.48 11.92
N LYS A 35 2.61 7.38 12.92
CA LYS A 35 3.81 8.10 13.37
C LYS A 35 4.87 7.13 13.89
N GLU A 36 4.48 6.16 14.70
CA GLU A 36 5.38 5.12 15.21
C GLU A 36 5.98 4.27 14.08
N ALA A 37 5.23 3.99 13.00
CA ALA A 37 5.74 3.27 11.84
C ALA A 37 6.96 3.97 11.23
N TYR A 38 6.89 5.30 11.07
CA TYR A 38 8.00 6.11 10.54
C TYR A 38 9.22 6.12 11.46
N GLU A 39 9.06 5.82 12.76
CA GLU A 39 10.15 5.71 13.73
C GLU A 39 10.74 4.29 13.72
N ILE A 40 9.90 3.25 13.60
CA ILE A 40 10.32 1.84 13.61
C ILE A 40 11.02 1.43 12.32
N PHE A 41 10.44 1.77 11.16
CA PHE A 41 10.91 1.30 9.86
C PHE A 41 11.83 2.32 9.18
N PHE A 42 12.89 2.73 9.89
CA PHE A 42 13.95 3.55 9.32
C PHE A 42 15.09 2.65 8.81
N TYR A 43 15.03 2.32 7.52
CA TYR A 43 16.04 1.50 6.84
C TYR A 43 16.78 2.31 5.79
N ASP A 44 18.09 2.09 5.63
CA ASP A 44 18.89 2.71 4.58
C ASP A 44 18.91 1.82 3.33
N LEU A 45 18.55 2.41 2.19
CA LEU A 45 18.57 1.76 0.88
C LEU A 45 19.99 1.65 0.28
N ASN A 46 21.01 2.27 0.91
CA ASN A 46 22.37 2.39 0.37
C ASN A 46 22.40 2.97 -1.05
N GLY A 47 21.44 3.84 -1.37
CA GLY A 47 21.32 4.52 -2.67
C GLY A 47 20.96 3.62 -3.86
N LYS A 48 20.42 2.41 -3.63
CA LYS A 48 20.02 1.49 -4.71
C LYS A 48 18.63 0.90 -4.46
N LEU A 49 17.93 0.56 -5.55
CA LEU A 49 16.65 -0.13 -5.54
C LEU A 49 16.68 -1.31 -6.51
N SER A 50 16.18 -2.45 -6.06
CA SER A 50 16.03 -3.69 -6.81
C SER A 50 14.62 -3.76 -7.40
N VAL A 51 14.43 -3.08 -8.53
CA VAL A 51 13.14 -2.90 -9.19
C VAL A 51 13.25 -3.17 -10.70
N CYS A 52 12.17 -3.63 -11.35
CA CYS A 52 12.18 -3.73 -12.82
C CYS A 52 12.21 -2.33 -13.45
N THR A 53 13.36 -1.98 -14.03
CA THR A 53 13.53 -0.77 -14.83
C THR A 53 14.08 -1.11 -16.22
N PRO A 54 13.66 -0.43 -17.30
CA PRO A 54 12.66 0.65 -17.34
C PRO A 54 11.21 0.15 -17.49
N CYS A 55 10.96 -1.16 -17.36
CA CYS A 55 9.69 -1.76 -17.74
C CYS A 55 8.50 -1.37 -16.84
N CYS A 56 8.70 -1.46 -15.52
CA CYS A 56 7.65 -1.18 -14.53
C CYS A 56 7.79 0.21 -13.93
N VAL A 57 9.03 0.66 -13.71
CA VAL A 57 9.35 1.99 -13.19
C VAL A 57 10.42 2.66 -14.04
N SER A 58 10.20 3.93 -14.38
CA SER A 58 11.16 4.73 -15.15
C SER A 58 12.40 5.06 -14.32
N SER A 59 13.56 5.22 -14.96
CA SER A 59 14.80 5.63 -14.25
C SER A 59 14.62 6.96 -13.50
N GLU A 60 13.81 7.87 -14.03
CA GLU A 60 13.45 9.14 -13.37
C GLU A 60 12.67 8.91 -12.08
N ASN A 61 11.70 7.98 -12.07
CA ASN A 61 10.94 7.67 -10.87
C ASN A 61 11.74 6.84 -9.86
N VAL A 62 12.68 5.99 -10.30
CA VAL A 62 13.67 5.36 -9.41
C VAL A 62 14.48 6.42 -8.66
N LYS A 63 14.94 7.47 -9.37
CA LYS A 63 15.65 8.58 -8.75
C LYS A 63 14.78 9.30 -7.71
N LYS A 64 13.52 9.59 -8.05
CA LYS A 64 12.57 10.20 -7.10
C LYS A 64 12.33 9.33 -5.86
N LEU A 65 12.21 8.01 -6.02
CA LEU A 65 12.04 7.06 -4.92
C LEU A 65 13.24 7.06 -3.96
N LEU A 66 14.45 7.34 -4.48
CA LEU A 66 15.67 7.42 -3.67
C LEU A 66 15.88 8.79 -3.01
N GLU A 67 15.44 9.88 -3.64
CA GLU A 67 15.73 11.25 -3.18
C GLU A 67 14.63 11.87 -2.33
N ILE A 68 13.36 11.50 -2.56
CA ILE A 68 12.22 12.05 -1.82
C ILE A 68 12.12 11.33 -0.46
N PRO A 69 12.04 12.07 0.66
CA PRO A 69 11.78 11.47 1.97
C PRO A 69 10.50 10.62 1.95
N VAL A 70 10.53 9.43 2.56
CA VAL A 70 9.43 8.44 2.52
C VAL A 70 8.07 9.06 2.84
N ASN A 71 7.99 9.94 3.85
CA ASN A 71 6.75 10.61 4.26
C ASN A 71 6.13 11.55 3.20
N ARG A 72 6.93 11.98 2.21
CA ARG A 72 6.54 12.88 1.11
C ARG A 72 6.35 12.15 -0.22
N LEU A 73 6.56 10.84 -0.28
CA LEU A 73 6.31 10.08 -1.50
C LEU A 73 4.84 10.15 -1.90
N SER A 74 4.59 10.28 -3.20
CA SER A 74 3.24 10.28 -3.73
C SER A 74 2.68 8.86 -3.81
N ARG A 75 1.35 8.77 -3.89
CA ARG A 75 0.64 7.51 -4.09
C ARG A 75 1.09 6.80 -5.37
N GLU A 76 1.31 7.56 -6.45
CA GLU A 76 1.78 7.05 -7.74
C GLU A 76 3.17 6.42 -7.66
N LEU A 77 4.10 7.07 -6.93
CA LEU A 77 5.44 6.52 -6.76
C LEU A 77 5.43 5.22 -5.94
N ILE A 78 4.61 5.14 -4.88
CA ILE A 78 4.44 3.91 -4.12
C ILE A 78 3.79 2.81 -4.96
N TRP A 79 2.82 3.15 -5.80
CA TRP A 79 2.22 2.21 -6.75
C TRP A 79 3.27 1.62 -7.68
N GLU A 80 4.01 2.47 -8.41
CA GLU A 80 5.04 2.02 -9.34
C GLU A 80 6.11 1.19 -8.65
N TYR A 81 6.53 1.59 -7.44
CA TYR A 81 7.47 0.82 -6.64
C TYR A 81 6.96 -0.59 -6.36
N LEU A 82 5.74 -0.73 -5.82
CA LEU A 82 5.21 -2.04 -5.44
C LEU A 82 4.96 -2.97 -6.65
N ASP A 83 4.63 -2.40 -7.81
CA ASP A 83 4.51 -3.17 -9.05
C ASP A 83 5.88 -3.58 -9.62
N ALA A 84 6.93 -2.80 -9.36
CA ALA A 84 8.27 -3.02 -9.89
C ALA A 84 9.20 -3.84 -8.98
N VAL A 85 8.97 -3.83 -7.66
CA VAL A 85 9.93 -4.37 -6.69
C VAL A 85 10.12 -5.88 -6.79
N HIS A 86 11.38 -6.29 -6.86
CA HIS A 86 11.79 -7.68 -6.81
C HIS A 86 11.78 -8.21 -5.37
N TYR A 87 11.77 -9.54 -5.22
CA TYR A 87 11.94 -10.12 -3.90
C TYR A 87 13.34 -9.79 -3.35
N ASP A 88 13.37 -9.23 -2.16
CA ASP A 88 14.56 -8.93 -1.38
C ASP A 88 14.56 -9.83 -0.13
N GLU A 89 15.58 -10.68 0.00
CA GLU A 89 15.72 -11.61 1.13
C GLU A 89 15.89 -10.89 2.48
N THR A 90 16.43 -9.67 2.47
CA THR A 90 16.62 -8.87 3.69
C THR A 90 15.36 -8.12 4.10
N GLY A 91 14.45 -7.89 3.14
CA GLY A 91 13.26 -7.06 3.31
C GLY A 91 13.56 -5.58 3.56
N PHE A 92 14.79 -5.10 3.37
CA PHE A 92 15.14 -3.71 3.68
C PHE A 92 14.42 -2.73 2.79
N GLU A 93 14.29 -3.02 1.49
CA GLU A 93 13.58 -2.13 0.57
C GLU A 93 12.10 -2.00 0.97
N ILE A 94 11.42 -3.12 1.18
CA ILE A 94 9.99 -3.07 1.54
C ILE A 94 9.79 -2.39 2.89
N LYS A 95 10.66 -2.64 3.87
CA LYS A 95 10.59 -1.99 5.18
C LYS A 95 10.83 -0.49 5.08
N HIS A 96 11.77 -0.03 4.26
CA HIS A 96 12.02 1.40 4.06
C HIS A 96 10.75 2.16 3.62
N PHE A 97 9.98 1.59 2.68
CA PHE A 97 8.75 2.22 2.20
C PHE A 97 7.50 1.87 3.02
N LEU A 98 7.60 0.89 3.93
CA LEU A 98 6.47 0.35 4.68
C LEU A 98 5.65 1.41 5.43
N PRO A 99 6.25 2.42 6.11
CA PRO A 99 5.47 3.46 6.78
C PRO A 99 4.49 4.17 5.85
N LYS A 100 4.91 4.47 4.61
CA LYS A 100 4.05 5.14 3.63
C LYS A 100 3.00 4.21 3.06
N ILE A 101 3.34 2.94 2.83
CA ILE A 101 2.39 1.90 2.42
C ILE A 101 1.30 1.72 3.48
N LEU A 102 1.66 1.70 4.76
CA LEU A 102 0.71 1.59 5.88
C LEU A 102 -0.15 2.85 6.05
N GLU A 103 0.45 4.04 5.90
CA GLU A 103 -0.29 5.30 5.90
C GLU A 103 -1.37 5.30 4.81
N PHE A 104 -1.00 4.96 3.58
CA PHE A 104 -1.95 4.87 2.46
C PHE A 104 -2.97 3.75 2.64
N THR A 105 -2.58 2.61 3.21
CA THR A 105 -3.52 1.53 3.53
C THR A 105 -4.56 1.98 4.56
N ALA A 106 -4.16 2.68 5.61
CA ALA A 106 -5.08 3.23 6.62
C ALA A 106 -6.00 4.32 6.05
N GLN A 107 -5.55 5.03 5.01
CA GLN A 107 -6.34 6.02 4.27
C GLN A 107 -7.19 5.39 3.16
N ASN A 108 -7.15 4.06 2.98
CA ASN A 108 -7.77 3.31 1.86
C ASN A 108 -7.41 3.90 0.48
N GLU A 109 -6.19 4.37 0.33
CA GLU A 109 -5.69 4.87 -0.94
C GLU A 109 -5.36 3.71 -1.88
N ASN A 110 -5.67 3.89 -3.16
CA ASN A 110 -5.35 2.91 -4.19
C ASN A 110 -3.86 2.99 -4.53
N ILE A 111 -3.05 2.17 -3.86
CA ILE A 111 -1.60 2.01 -4.12
C ILE A 111 -1.25 0.69 -4.81
N ARG A 112 -2.24 -0.19 -5.02
CA ARG A 112 -2.17 -1.39 -5.85
C ARG A 112 -3.48 -1.63 -6.56
N MET A 113 -3.45 -2.54 -7.53
CA MET A 113 -4.64 -2.99 -8.26
C MET A 113 -5.75 -3.50 -7.33
N ASP A 114 -5.38 -4.09 -6.19
CA ASP A 114 -6.29 -4.57 -5.17
C ASP A 114 -5.70 -4.35 -3.78
N VAL A 115 -6.55 -3.96 -2.82
CA VAL A 115 -6.13 -3.65 -1.44
C VAL A 115 -5.52 -4.85 -0.72
N SER A 116 -5.91 -6.08 -1.07
CA SER A 116 -5.32 -7.30 -0.51
C SER A 116 -3.86 -7.50 -0.91
N LEU A 117 -3.40 -6.82 -1.95
CA LEU A 117 -2.02 -6.87 -2.43
C LEU A 117 -1.12 -5.81 -1.79
N ASN A 118 -1.64 -4.87 -0.99
CA ASN A 118 -0.82 -3.78 -0.44
C ASN A 118 0.39 -4.28 0.37
N LEU A 119 0.27 -5.45 1.00
CA LEU A 119 1.31 -6.03 1.88
C LEU A 119 1.88 -7.35 1.34
N ASP A 120 1.57 -7.75 0.09
CA ASP A 120 2.04 -9.02 -0.50
C ASP A 120 3.57 -9.12 -0.55
N LYS A 121 4.25 -7.99 -0.77
CA LYS A 121 5.71 -7.87 -0.80
C LYS A 121 6.39 -7.93 0.57
N CYS A 122 5.64 -8.01 1.68
CA CYS A 122 6.22 -8.07 3.02
C CYS A 122 6.75 -9.48 3.37
N TYR A 123 6.19 -10.53 2.77
CA TYR A 123 6.60 -11.92 3.01
C TYR A 123 6.75 -12.27 4.50
N PHE A 124 5.72 -11.98 5.30
CA PHE A 124 5.73 -12.17 6.77
C PHE A 124 6.03 -13.61 7.20
N GLU A 125 5.85 -14.60 6.32
CA GLU A 125 6.18 -16.00 6.57
C GLU A 125 7.69 -16.29 6.62
N LYS A 126 8.52 -15.36 6.13
CA LYS A 126 9.99 -15.54 6.10
C LYS A 126 10.60 -15.34 7.49
N LYS A 127 11.29 -16.37 7.95
CA LYS A 127 12.00 -16.35 9.24
C LYS A 127 13.20 -15.40 9.19
N ASN A 128 13.49 -14.75 10.31
CA ASN A 128 14.64 -13.85 10.52
C ASN A 128 14.67 -12.56 9.69
N VAL A 129 13.63 -12.27 8.90
CA VAL A 129 13.49 -10.97 8.22
C VAL A 129 12.97 -9.91 9.20
N TRP A 130 11.95 -10.25 9.97
CA TRP A 130 11.26 -9.32 10.86
C TRP A 130 11.71 -9.48 12.32
N SER A 131 12.00 -8.35 12.97
CA SER A 131 12.28 -8.32 14.40
C SER A 131 10.99 -8.49 15.22
N LYS A 132 11.13 -8.85 16.49
CA LYS A 132 9.98 -8.96 17.41
C LYS A 132 9.21 -7.64 17.54
N ASN A 133 9.92 -6.50 17.57
CA ASN A 133 9.31 -5.18 17.67
C ASN A 133 8.48 -4.83 16.43
N GLU A 134 9.01 -5.14 15.24
CA GLU A 134 8.28 -4.89 13.99
C GLU A 134 7.04 -5.78 13.87
N LEU A 135 7.13 -7.05 14.27
CA LEU A 135 5.97 -7.96 14.25
C LEU A 135 4.90 -7.55 15.28
N ASP A 136 5.31 -7.12 16.47
CA ASP A 136 4.39 -6.55 17.47
C ASP A 136 3.69 -5.30 16.93
N PHE A 137 4.45 -4.39 16.30
CA PHE A 137 3.90 -3.21 15.65
C PHE A 137 2.87 -3.58 14.58
N MET A 138 3.21 -4.51 13.67
CA MET A 138 2.30 -4.94 12.62
C MET A 138 1.01 -5.55 13.19
N TYR A 139 1.11 -6.32 14.28
CA TYR A 139 -0.06 -6.85 14.98
C TYR A 139 -0.97 -5.74 15.52
N ARG A 140 -0.41 -4.74 16.21
CA ARG A 140 -1.17 -3.58 16.72
C ARG A 140 -1.79 -2.77 15.60
N PHE A 141 -1.03 -2.51 14.54
CA PHE A 141 -1.52 -1.82 13.34
C PHE A 141 -2.71 -2.55 12.72
N SER A 142 -2.58 -3.85 12.45
CA SER A 142 -3.66 -4.64 11.86
C SER A 142 -4.91 -4.68 12.74
N LYS A 143 -4.73 -4.81 14.06
CA LYS A 143 -5.84 -4.77 15.01
C LYS A 143 -6.59 -3.43 14.96
N GLN A 144 -5.85 -2.31 14.93
CA GLN A 144 -6.47 -0.99 14.84
C GLN A 144 -7.14 -0.77 13.48
N LEU A 145 -6.53 -1.23 12.38
CA LEU A 145 -7.10 -1.10 11.04
C LEU A 145 -8.45 -1.82 10.93
N ILE A 146 -8.54 -3.03 11.47
CA ILE A 146 -9.79 -3.80 11.52
C ILE A 146 -10.82 -3.10 12.41
N SER A 147 -10.42 -2.58 13.58
CA SER A 147 -11.32 -1.83 14.45
C SER A 147 -11.90 -0.62 13.73
N ASP A 148 -11.03 0.22 13.15
CA ASP A 148 -11.45 1.41 12.41
C ASP A 148 -12.40 1.03 11.25
N PHE A 149 -12.12 -0.06 10.53
CA PHE A 149 -12.99 -0.52 9.44
C PHE A 149 -14.36 -1.01 9.93
N LEU A 150 -14.42 -1.73 11.05
CA LEU A 150 -15.68 -2.21 11.62
C LEU A 150 -16.50 -1.05 12.21
N ASP A 151 -15.85 -0.09 12.84
CA ASP A 151 -16.49 1.11 13.40
C ASP A 151 -17.01 2.07 12.30
N ILE A 152 -16.46 1.98 11.08
CA ILE A 152 -16.93 2.71 9.89
C ILE A 152 -18.13 2.00 9.21
N ASN A 153 -18.48 0.76 9.60
CA ASN A 153 -19.64 0.03 9.08
C ASN A 153 -20.83 -0.10 10.06
N PRO A 154 -21.41 0.99 10.63
CA PRO A 154 -22.64 0.89 11.39
C PRO A 154 -23.91 0.83 10.51
N ASP A 155 -23.84 1.19 9.22
CA ASP A 155 -25.00 1.28 8.33
C ASP A 155 -24.74 0.64 6.94
N THR A 156 -24.88 -0.69 6.84
CA THR A 156 -25.24 -1.39 5.59
C THR A 156 -26.33 -2.41 5.84
#